data_AF-A0A4V2TNV6-F1
#
_entry.id   AF-A0A4V2TNV6-F1
#
_cell.length_a   1.000
_cell.length_b   1.000
_cell.length_c   1.000
_cell.angle_alpha   90.00
_cell.angle_beta   90.00
_cell.angle_gamma   90.00
#
_symmetry.space_group_name_H-M   'P 1'
#
loop_
_entity.id
_entity.type
_entity.pdbx_description
1 polymer ?
#
loop_
_entity_poly.entity_id
_entity_poly.type
_entity_poly.pdbx_seq_one_letter_code
_entity_poly.pdbx_strand_id
1 'polypeptide(L)'
;MTIAYKKLHDTFARLSRFGHLSAIAGWDAAAMMPPEGGQARSEALAELSVLTHQILTAKQVGEWLEQAGGEQLNDVEQANLREMRRHYQQAALLPESLVQAKSLAGARCEQAWRIQRKSNDWEGFADNLKEVVKLSRQEAQLRSEAAGISRYDALLDLYEPGMTSQKLDVLFGDLKTWLPDLLQTVVEKQKSETRIAPQGPFDIEKQRQLGLKVMERLGFNFGAGRLDVSAHPFCGGVPQDVRITTRYNEDEFLSAMMGVIHETGHARYEQNLPKEWLGQPVSNARSMGVHESQSLLFEMQLGCSEPFLKSVYPLVIEQFGHRKGLDESNFMKLNQRVQPGFIRVDADELSYPAHVILRYEIEKALMEGDVEVDDIPALWNSKMKEYLGINTVGNYRDGCMQDIHWTDGGFGYFPTYTLGAMYAAQLFQTANKAIPTLQDDIVRGDLTALFQWLQQNIWQHGSRFSTDQLIKNATGETLNPAFFRTHLENRYL
;
A
#
# COMPACT_ATOMS: atom_id res chain seq x y z
N MET A 1 -8.34 -33.85 -12.76
CA MET A 1 -9.13 -32.73 -12.23
C MET A 1 -10.51 -33.23 -11.91
N THR A 2 -10.83 -33.23 -10.63
CA THR A 2 -12.13 -33.50 -10.04
C THR A 2 -13.19 -32.47 -10.50
N ILE A 3 -14.48 -32.79 -10.35
CA ILE A 3 -15.57 -32.04 -11.00
C ILE A 3 -15.82 -30.70 -10.30
N ALA A 4 -15.76 -30.60 -8.97
CA ALA A 4 -16.11 -29.38 -8.24
C ALA A 4 -14.97 -28.35 -8.28
N TYR A 5 -13.73 -28.76 -7.98
CA TYR A 5 -12.58 -27.86 -8.07
C TYR A 5 -12.41 -27.28 -9.47
N LYS A 6 -12.61 -28.09 -10.53
CA LYS A 6 -12.56 -27.58 -11.90
C LYS A 6 -13.60 -26.48 -12.17
N LYS A 7 -14.84 -26.64 -11.67
CA LYS A 7 -15.90 -25.62 -11.83
C LYS A 7 -15.54 -24.34 -11.08
N LEU A 8 -14.96 -24.44 -9.88
CA LEU A 8 -14.45 -23.28 -9.15
C LEU A 8 -13.33 -22.59 -9.92
N HIS A 9 -12.34 -23.35 -10.38
CA HIS A 9 -11.24 -22.84 -11.18
C HIS A 9 -11.74 -22.07 -12.42
N ASP A 10 -12.68 -22.64 -13.17
CA ASP A 10 -13.28 -22.01 -14.35
C ASP A 10 -14.09 -20.75 -13.98
N THR A 11 -14.76 -20.74 -12.82
CA THR A 11 -15.52 -19.59 -12.30
C THR A 11 -14.59 -18.44 -11.90
N PHE A 12 -13.52 -18.71 -11.14
CA PHE A 12 -12.56 -17.68 -10.74
C PHE A 12 -11.77 -17.15 -11.94
N ALA A 13 -11.47 -17.99 -12.93
CA ALA A 13 -10.89 -17.53 -14.19
C ALA A 13 -11.84 -16.61 -15.00
N ARG A 14 -13.16 -16.80 -14.88
CA ARG A 14 -14.14 -15.87 -15.45
C ARG A 14 -14.16 -14.55 -14.67
N LEU A 15 -14.19 -14.60 -13.35
CA LEU A 15 -14.18 -13.42 -12.48
C LEU A 15 -12.92 -12.56 -12.70
N SER A 16 -11.74 -13.18 -12.85
CA SER A 16 -10.49 -12.45 -13.08
C SER A 16 -10.48 -11.66 -14.40
N ARG A 17 -11.13 -12.16 -15.46
CA ARG A 17 -11.27 -11.43 -16.73
C ARG A 17 -12.14 -10.19 -16.59
N PHE A 18 -13.21 -10.26 -15.80
CA PHE A 18 -14.01 -9.08 -15.46
C PHE A 18 -13.23 -8.13 -14.54
N GLY A 19 -12.46 -8.66 -13.60
CA GLY A 19 -11.53 -7.89 -12.77
C GLY A 19 -10.54 -7.10 -13.61
N HIS A 20 -9.98 -7.71 -14.66
CA HIS A 20 -9.11 -7.02 -15.61
C HIS A 20 -9.81 -5.83 -16.28
N LEU A 21 -11.01 -6.02 -16.85
CA LEU A 21 -11.77 -4.92 -17.47
C LEU A 21 -12.05 -3.79 -16.47
N SER A 22 -12.43 -4.14 -15.24
CA SER A 22 -12.64 -3.19 -14.16
C SER A 22 -11.37 -2.41 -13.83
N ALA A 23 -10.22 -3.08 -13.74
CA ALA A 23 -8.93 -2.46 -13.44
C ALA A 23 -8.51 -1.46 -14.52
N ILE A 24 -8.67 -1.80 -15.80
CA ILE A 24 -8.35 -0.89 -16.91
C ILE A 24 -9.31 0.31 -16.96
N ALA A 25 -10.60 0.09 -16.73
CA ALA A 25 -11.58 1.17 -16.66
C ALA A 25 -11.34 2.10 -15.46
N GLY A 26 -10.87 1.56 -14.32
CA GLY A 26 -10.43 2.34 -13.16
C GLY A 26 -9.19 3.18 -13.44
N TRP A 27 -8.15 2.57 -14.04
CA TRP A 27 -6.96 3.30 -14.47
C TRP A 27 -7.31 4.42 -15.47
N ASP A 28 -8.14 4.13 -16.46
CA ASP A 28 -8.53 5.11 -17.47
C ASP A 28 -9.28 6.28 -16.85
N ALA A 29 -10.14 6.02 -15.84
CA ALA A 29 -10.84 7.06 -15.10
C ALA A 29 -9.90 8.03 -14.39
N ALA A 30 -8.76 7.53 -13.91
CA ALA A 30 -7.76 8.31 -13.18
C ALA A 30 -6.74 9.03 -14.08
N ALA A 31 -6.50 8.53 -15.30
CA ALA A 31 -5.40 9.00 -16.16
C ALA A 31 -5.83 9.62 -17.50
N MET A 32 -6.90 9.12 -18.14
CA MET A 32 -7.21 9.43 -19.54
C MET A 32 -8.63 9.96 -19.76
N MET A 33 -9.56 9.65 -18.87
CA MET A 33 -10.99 9.93 -19.05
C MET A 33 -11.27 11.45 -19.05
N PRO A 34 -12.06 11.97 -20.02
CA PRO A 34 -12.48 13.37 -20.00
C PRO A 34 -13.44 13.66 -18.85
N PRO A 35 -13.53 14.91 -18.35
CA PRO A 35 -14.34 15.26 -17.18
C PRO A 35 -15.82 14.85 -17.26
N GLU A 36 -16.44 14.94 -18.44
CA GLU A 36 -17.86 14.59 -18.63
C GLU A 36 -18.14 13.08 -18.67
N GLY A 37 -17.09 12.23 -18.77
CA GLY A 37 -17.23 10.78 -18.85
C GLY A 37 -17.54 10.08 -17.52
N GLY A 38 -17.44 10.80 -16.39
CA GLY A 38 -17.49 10.23 -15.04
C GLY A 38 -18.77 9.47 -14.72
N GLN A 39 -19.94 9.98 -15.14
CA GLN A 39 -21.23 9.32 -14.90
C GLN A 39 -21.31 7.95 -15.61
N ALA A 40 -21.10 7.94 -16.93
CA ALA A 40 -21.16 6.72 -17.72
C ALA A 40 -20.13 5.67 -17.25
N ARG A 41 -18.92 6.12 -16.86
CA ARG A 41 -17.89 5.23 -16.30
C ARG A 41 -18.34 4.59 -14.99
N SER A 42 -18.91 5.39 -14.09
CA SER A 42 -19.34 4.93 -12.77
C SER A 42 -20.50 3.93 -12.88
N GLU A 43 -21.48 4.21 -13.75
CA GLU A 43 -22.61 3.30 -14.02
C GLU A 43 -22.14 1.95 -14.58
N ALA A 44 -21.22 1.96 -15.56
CA ALA A 44 -20.69 0.73 -16.16
C ALA A 44 -19.88 -0.11 -15.16
N LEU A 45 -19.04 0.53 -14.34
CA LEU A 45 -18.28 -0.16 -13.28
C LEU A 45 -19.20 -0.73 -12.21
N ALA A 46 -20.26 -0.03 -11.83
CA ALA A 46 -21.25 -0.51 -10.87
C ALA A 46 -21.96 -1.78 -11.39
N GLU A 47 -22.43 -1.78 -12.65
CA GLU A 47 -23.07 -2.95 -13.25
C GLU A 47 -22.11 -4.15 -13.31
N LEU A 48 -20.86 -3.92 -13.70
CA LEU A 48 -19.83 -4.97 -13.72
C LEU A 48 -19.56 -5.54 -12.31
N SER A 49 -19.56 -4.69 -11.28
CA SER A 49 -19.41 -5.09 -9.88
C SER A 49 -20.59 -5.93 -9.40
N VAL A 50 -21.82 -5.59 -9.80
CA VAL A 50 -23.02 -6.40 -9.48
C VAL A 50 -22.91 -7.77 -10.13
N LEU A 51 -22.55 -7.83 -11.42
CA LEU A 51 -22.39 -9.08 -12.16
C LEU A 51 -21.31 -9.99 -11.52
N THR A 52 -20.15 -9.44 -11.17
CA THR A 52 -19.07 -10.21 -10.54
C THR A 52 -19.47 -10.71 -9.16
N HIS A 53 -20.14 -9.88 -8.36
CA HIS A 53 -20.67 -10.27 -7.06
C HIS A 53 -21.67 -11.43 -7.19
N GLN A 54 -22.66 -11.31 -8.08
CA GLN A 54 -23.66 -12.37 -8.32
C GLN A 54 -23.03 -13.70 -8.74
N ILE A 55 -21.99 -13.66 -9.59
CA ILE A 55 -21.26 -14.87 -9.99
C ILE A 55 -20.53 -15.49 -8.80
N LEU A 56 -19.83 -14.68 -8.00
CA LEU A 56 -19.06 -15.15 -6.86
C LEU A 56 -19.96 -15.73 -5.76
N THR A 57 -21.07 -15.07 -5.44
CA THR A 57 -21.95 -15.45 -4.32
C THR A 57 -23.06 -16.42 -4.71
N ALA A 58 -23.13 -16.85 -5.97
CA ALA A 58 -24.11 -17.85 -6.42
C ALA A 58 -24.05 -19.12 -5.55
N LYS A 59 -25.22 -19.66 -5.18
CA LYS A 59 -25.37 -20.83 -4.29
C LYS A 59 -24.46 -22.01 -4.68
N GLN A 60 -24.40 -22.30 -5.98
CA GLN A 60 -23.58 -23.37 -6.54
C GLN A 60 -22.07 -23.22 -6.27
N VAL A 61 -21.54 -21.99 -6.11
CA VAL A 61 -20.14 -21.76 -5.75
C VAL A 61 -19.87 -22.27 -4.34
N GLY A 62 -20.76 -21.97 -3.39
CA GLY A 62 -20.69 -22.52 -2.03
C GLY A 62 -20.76 -24.05 -2.01
N GLU A 63 -21.68 -24.63 -2.80
CA GLU A 63 -21.80 -26.09 -2.94
C GLU A 63 -20.52 -26.73 -3.51
N TRP A 64 -19.89 -26.11 -4.51
CA TRP A 64 -18.64 -26.59 -5.07
C TRP A 64 -17.46 -26.42 -4.10
N LEU A 65 -17.41 -25.36 -3.29
CA LEU A 65 -16.38 -25.17 -2.26
C LEU A 65 -16.39 -26.27 -1.21
N GLU A 66 -17.58 -26.70 -0.77
CA GLU A 66 -17.72 -27.82 0.15
C GLU A 66 -17.33 -29.15 -0.50
N GLN A 67 -17.80 -29.42 -1.72
CA GLN A 67 -17.46 -30.64 -2.45
C GLN A 67 -15.95 -30.75 -2.73
N ALA A 68 -15.32 -29.67 -3.16
CA ALA A 68 -13.89 -29.62 -3.45
C ALA A 68 -13.03 -29.86 -2.19
N GLY A 69 -13.55 -29.63 -0.99
CA GLY A 69 -12.86 -29.95 0.26
C GLY A 69 -12.60 -31.45 0.47
N GLY A 70 -13.38 -32.33 -0.17
CA GLY A 70 -13.18 -33.78 -0.14
C GLY A 70 -12.40 -34.34 -1.33
N GLU A 71 -11.97 -33.49 -2.26
CA GLU A 71 -11.27 -33.91 -3.48
C GLU A 71 -9.75 -34.08 -3.23
N GLN A 72 -9.10 -35.00 -3.94
CA GLN A 72 -7.64 -35.15 -3.88
C GLN A 72 -6.96 -34.04 -4.70
N LEU A 73 -6.54 -32.99 -4.00
CA LEU A 73 -5.89 -31.80 -4.56
C LEU A 73 -4.40 -31.77 -4.16
N ASN A 74 -3.54 -31.29 -5.06
CA ASN A 74 -2.14 -31.01 -4.74
C ASN A 74 -1.99 -29.76 -3.84
N ASP A 75 -0.80 -29.53 -3.29
CA ASP A 75 -0.55 -28.43 -2.35
C ASP A 75 -0.97 -27.03 -2.85
N VAL A 76 -0.76 -26.74 -4.13
CA VAL A 76 -1.11 -25.43 -4.70
C VAL A 76 -2.60 -25.33 -4.97
N GLU A 77 -3.23 -26.42 -5.42
CA GLU A 77 -4.69 -26.51 -5.57
C GLU A 77 -5.41 -26.35 -4.22
N GLN A 78 -4.87 -26.93 -3.15
CA GLN A 78 -5.39 -26.75 -1.79
C GLN A 78 -5.26 -25.30 -1.32
N ALA A 79 -4.10 -24.66 -1.57
CA ALA A 79 -3.91 -23.25 -1.27
C ALA A 79 -4.89 -22.37 -2.07
N ASN A 80 -5.10 -22.68 -3.34
CA ASN A 80 -6.07 -21.97 -4.18
C ASN A 80 -7.50 -22.14 -3.67
N LEU A 81 -7.89 -23.36 -3.30
CA LEU A 81 -9.21 -23.61 -2.70
C LEU A 81 -9.42 -22.82 -1.40
N ARG A 82 -8.39 -22.70 -0.55
CA ARG A 82 -8.43 -21.86 0.66
C ARG A 82 -8.68 -20.39 0.30
N GLU A 83 -7.95 -19.84 -0.66
CA GLU A 83 -8.15 -18.44 -1.08
C GLU A 83 -9.51 -18.24 -1.76
N MET A 84 -9.98 -19.18 -2.60
CA MET A 84 -11.33 -19.14 -3.18
C MET A 84 -12.42 -19.08 -2.09
N ARG A 85 -12.28 -19.92 -1.05
CA ARG A 85 -13.18 -19.93 0.10
C ARG A 85 -13.15 -18.59 0.84
N ARG A 86 -11.96 -18.00 1.06
CA ARG A 86 -11.80 -16.68 1.66
C ARG A 86 -12.54 -15.61 0.85
N HIS A 87 -12.31 -15.53 -0.46
CA HIS A 87 -12.99 -14.56 -1.33
C HIS A 87 -14.52 -14.76 -1.32
N TYR A 88 -15.00 -16.01 -1.39
CA TYR A 88 -16.42 -16.33 -1.32
C TYR A 88 -17.04 -15.90 0.02
N GLN A 89 -16.44 -16.29 1.15
CA GLN A 89 -16.94 -15.98 2.48
C GLN A 89 -17.01 -14.46 2.70
N GLN A 90 -15.94 -13.74 2.36
CA GLN A 90 -15.91 -12.28 2.54
C GLN A 90 -16.98 -11.56 1.70
N ALA A 91 -17.35 -12.10 0.53
CA ALA A 91 -18.40 -11.55 -0.32
C ALA A 91 -19.81 -11.97 0.11
N ALA A 92 -20.02 -13.24 0.43
CA ALA A 92 -21.33 -13.82 0.72
C ALA A 92 -21.87 -13.44 2.11
N LEU A 93 -21.01 -12.97 3.00
CA LEU A 93 -21.39 -12.65 4.38
C LEU A 93 -22.27 -11.40 4.49
N LEU A 94 -22.08 -10.44 3.59
CA LEU A 94 -22.76 -9.15 3.69
C LEU A 94 -24.09 -9.16 2.93
N PRO A 95 -25.18 -8.69 3.55
CA PRO A 95 -26.43 -8.44 2.85
C PRO A 95 -26.25 -7.41 1.73
N GLU A 96 -26.88 -7.63 0.59
CA GLU A 96 -26.84 -6.72 -0.57
C GLU A 96 -27.24 -5.28 -0.19
N SER A 97 -28.25 -5.12 0.67
CA SER A 97 -28.70 -3.82 1.17
C SER A 97 -27.63 -3.06 1.96
N LEU A 98 -26.81 -3.77 2.74
CA LEU A 98 -25.70 -3.18 3.48
C LEU A 98 -24.58 -2.75 2.52
N VAL A 99 -24.24 -3.61 1.56
CA VAL A 99 -23.25 -3.29 0.52
C VAL A 99 -23.66 -2.03 -0.24
N GLN A 100 -24.91 -1.94 -0.69
CA GLN A 100 -25.45 -0.77 -1.38
C GLN A 100 -25.40 0.49 -0.50
N ALA A 101 -25.84 0.39 0.76
CA ALA A 101 -25.83 1.52 1.69
C ALA A 101 -24.40 2.05 1.93
N LYS A 102 -23.42 1.15 2.11
CA LYS A 102 -22.01 1.52 2.24
C LYS A 102 -21.49 2.24 1.01
N SER A 103 -21.74 1.72 -0.19
CA SER A 103 -21.29 2.35 -1.44
C SER A 103 -21.86 3.76 -1.60
N LEU A 104 -23.14 3.96 -1.29
CA LEU A 104 -23.79 5.29 -1.38
C LEU A 104 -23.27 6.27 -0.33
N ALA A 105 -23.12 5.83 0.92
CA ALA A 105 -22.58 6.65 2.00
C ALA A 105 -21.12 7.05 1.71
N GLY A 106 -20.31 6.09 1.25
CA GLY A 106 -18.92 6.31 0.91
C GLY A 106 -18.73 7.32 -0.22
N ALA A 107 -19.43 7.13 -1.34
CA ALA A 107 -19.37 8.05 -2.48
C ALA A 107 -19.81 9.48 -2.10
N ARG A 108 -20.87 9.61 -1.29
CA ARG A 108 -21.35 10.91 -0.82
C ARG A 108 -20.33 11.59 0.10
N CYS A 109 -19.76 10.84 1.03
CA CYS A 109 -18.77 11.35 1.98
C CYS A 109 -17.49 11.79 1.24
N GLU A 110 -16.98 10.97 0.31
CA GLU A 110 -15.80 11.25 -0.50
C GLU A 110 -15.97 12.52 -1.35
N GLN A 111 -17.10 12.63 -2.06
CA GLN A 111 -17.39 13.79 -2.90
C GLN A 111 -17.46 15.08 -2.06
N ALA A 112 -18.10 15.03 -0.89
CA ALA A 112 -18.19 16.18 0.01
C ALA A 112 -16.82 16.53 0.61
N TRP A 113 -16.04 15.52 1.00
CA TRP A 113 -14.70 15.66 1.58
C TRP A 113 -13.75 16.45 0.68
N ARG A 114 -13.81 16.29 -0.66
CA ARG A 114 -12.97 17.05 -1.62
C ARG A 114 -13.10 18.57 -1.47
N ILE A 115 -14.28 19.05 -1.07
CA ILE A 115 -14.58 20.46 -0.84
C ILE A 115 -14.33 20.80 0.63
N GLN A 116 -14.89 20.00 1.54
CA GLN A 116 -14.84 20.23 2.99
C GLN A 116 -13.41 20.26 3.54
N ARG A 117 -12.53 19.39 3.03
CA ARG A 117 -11.11 19.41 3.36
C ARG A 117 -10.49 20.75 2.98
N LYS A 118 -10.72 21.24 1.76
CA LYS A 118 -10.14 22.51 1.29
C LYS A 118 -10.63 23.70 2.13
N SER A 119 -11.87 23.66 2.57
CA SER A 119 -12.48 24.68 3.42
C SER A 119 -12.21 24.50 4.92
N ASN A 120 -11.45 23.47 5.33
CA ASN A 120 -11.20 23.15 6.74
C ASN A 120 -12.51 22.93 7.54
N ASP A 121 -13.54 22.41 6.87
CA ASP A 121 -14.89 22.21 7.41
C ASP A 121 -15.02 20.82 8.05
N TRP A 122 -14.62 20.73 9.32
CA TRP A 122 -14.74 19.50 10.09
C TRP A 122 -16.19 19.13 10.40
N GLU A 123 -17.03 20.11 10.76
CA GLU A 123 -18.41 19.84 11.18
C GLU A 123 -19.21 19.20 10.04
N GLY A 124 -19.12 19.79 8.84
CA GLY A 124 -19.78 19.22 7.66
C GLY A 124 -19.21 17.85 7.27
N PHE A 125 -17.92 17.60 7.49
CA PHE A 125 -17.31 16.30 7.21
C PHE A 125 -17.72 15.24 8.25
N ALA A 126 -17.73 15.59 9.53
CA ALA A 126 -18.13 14.71 10.62
C ALA A 126 -19.57 14.20 10.43
N ASP A 127 -20.49 15.06 9.99
CA ASP A 127 -21.87 14.66 9.68
C ASP A 127 -21.96 13.58 8.60
N ASN A 128 -21.13 13.69 7.55
CA ASN A 128 -21.06 12.68 6.51
C ASN A 128 -20.39 11.38 7.01
N LEU A 129 -19.29 11.52 7.76
CA LEU A 129 -18.48 10.41 8.25
C LEU A 129 -19.24 9.54 9.27
N LYS A 130 -20.16 10.12 10.05
CA LYS A 130 -21.02 9.38 11.00
C LYS A 130 -21.79 8.24 10.35
N GLU A 131 -22.37 8.44 9.17
CA GLU A 131 -23.09 7.37 8.46
C GLU A 131 -22.13 6.29 7.95
N VAL A 132 -20.95 6.69 7.45
CA VAL A 132 -19.91 5.74 7.01
C VAL A 132 -19.46 4.86 8.17
N VAL A 133 -19.12 5.45 9.32
CA VAL A 133 -18.70 4.72 10.53
C VAL A 133 -19.79 3.78 11.03
N LYS A 134 -21.04 4.23 11.07
CA LYS A 134 -22.19 3.40 11.44
C LYS A 134 -22.31 2.16 10.55
N LEU A 135 -22.21 2.32 9.23
CA LEU A 135 -22.31 1.21 8.28
C LEU A 135 -21.07 0.30 8.31
N SER A 136 -19.87 0.86 8.50
CA SER A 136 -18.64 0.08 8.69
C SER A 136 -18.67 -0.74 9.98
N ARG A 137 -19.23 -0.21 11.09
CA ARG A 137 -19.47 -0.99 12.32
C ARG A 137 -20.44 -2.15 12.10
N GLN A 138 -21.48 -1.97 11.27
CA GLN A 138 -22.41 -3.05 10.92
C GLN A 138 -21.73 -4.16 10.11
N GLU A 139 -20.92 -3.80 9.11
CA GLU A 139 -20.08 -4.78 8.39
C GLU A 139 -19.14 -5.50 9.35
N ALA A 140 -18.41 -4.74 10.17
CA ALA A 140 -17.44 -5.28 11.11
C ALA A 140 -18.09 -6.27 12.06
N GLN A 141 -19.31 -5.97 12.55
CA GLN A 141 -20.08 -6.87 13.41
C GLN A 141 -20.41 -8.19 12.71
N LEU A 142 -20.92 -8.17 11.48
CA LEU A 142 -21.23 -9.38 10.72
C LEU A 142 -19.98 -10.24 10.50
N ARG A 143 -18.86 -9.62 10.11
CA ARG A 143 -17.57 -10.29 9.90
C ARG A 143 -17.00 -10.85 11.21
N SER A 144 -17.08 -10.07 12.29
CA SER A 144 -16.66 -10.44 13.63
C SER A 144 -17.42 -11.67 14.15
N GLU A 145 -18.74 -11.67 14.05
CA GLU A 145 -19.59 -12.79 14.47
C GLU A 145 -19.28 -14.08 13.70
N ALA A 146 -19.05 -13.96 12.39
CA ALA A 146 -18.75 -15.11 11.54
C ALA A 146 -17.38 -15.72 11.81
N ALA A 147 -16.39 -14.91 12.17
CA ALA A 147 -15.01 -15.34 12.41
C ALA A 147 -14.68 -15.56 13.90
N GLY A 148 -15.51 -15.09 14.83
CA GLY A 148 -15.26 -15.18 16.27
C GLY A 148 -14.11 -14.30 16.75
N ILE A 149 -13.92 -13.13 16.14
CA ILE A 149 -12.83 -12.16 16.43
C ILE A 149 -13.40 -10.76 16.70
N SER A 150 -12.57 -9.78 17.07
CA SER A 150 -13.04 -8.40 17.30
C SER A 150 -13.54 -7.73 16.01
N ARG A 151 -14.29 -6.63 16.13
CA ARG A 151 -14.78 -5.87 14.96
C ARG A 151 -13.62 -5.28 14.18
N TYR A 152 -12.63 -4.71 14.87
CA TYR A 152 -11.47 -4.16 14.19
C TYR A 152 -10.65 -5.25 13.47
N ASP A 153 -10.42 -6.40 14.12
CA ASP A 153 -9.67 -7.51 13.49
C ASP A 153 -10.38 -8.02 12.23
N ALA A 154 -11.71 -8.05 12.24
CA ALA A 154 -12.49 -8.49 11.09
C ALA A 154 -12.38 -7.57 9.87
N LEU A 155 -12.16 -6.27 10.08
CA LEU A 155 -11.88 -5.32 9.00
C LEU A 155 -10.40 -5.36 8.58
N LEU A 156 -9.47 -5.49 9.53
CA LEU A 156 -8.05 -5.65 9.26
C LEU A 156 -7.74 -6.89 8.40
N ASP A 157 -8.43 -8.01 8.64
CA ASP A 157 -8.25 -9.26 7.89
C ASP A 157 -8.59 -9.13 6.39
N LEU A 158 -9.37 -8.11 6.00
CA LEU A 158 -9.63 -7.80 4.59
C LEU A 158 -8.34 -7.41 3.84
N TYR A 159 -7.41 -6.76 4.53
CA TYR A 159 -6.20 -6.19 3.96
C TYR A 159 -4.94 -6.98 4.35
N GLU A 160 -4.90 -7.51 5.57
CA GLU A 160 -3.76 -8.26 6.12
C GLU A 160 -4.22 -9.59 6.74
N PRO A 161 -4.48 -10.63 5.91
CA PRO A 161 -5.05 -11.89 6.39
C PRO A 161 -4.21 -12.55 7.50
N GLY A 162 -4.85 -12.82 8.65
CA GLY A 162 -4.21 -13.43 9.82
C GLY A 162 -3.45 -12.47 10.74
N MET A 163 -3.48 -11.16 10.47
CA MET A 163 -3.05 -10.14 11.43
C MET A 163 -4.16 -9.83 12.45
N THR A 164 -3.77 -9.44 13.66
CA THR A 164 -4.71 -9.05 14.72
C THR A 164 -4.25 -7.77 15.39
N SER A 165 -5.19 -7.02 15.96
CA SER A 165 -4.95 -5.88 16.82
C SER A 165 -4.05 -6.23 18.00
N GLN A 166 -4.16 -7.43 18.57
CA GLN A 166 -3.25 -7.90 19.61
C GLN A 166 -1.78 -7.96 19.13
N LYS A 167 -1.53 -8.47 17.91
CA LYS A 167 -0.19 -8.48 17.33
C LYS A 167 0.27 -7.06 17.02
N LEU A 168 -0.60 -6.22 16.45
CA LEU A 168 -0.30 -4.82 16.17
C LEU A 168 0.00 -4.01 17.42
N ASP A 169 -0.72 -4.23 18.52
CA ASP A 169 -0.49 -3.56 19.81
C ASP A 169 0.94 -3.84 20.33
N VAL A 170 1.44 -5.07 20.13
CA VAL A 170 2.82 -5.43 20.49
C VAL A 170 3.82 -4.76 19.54
N LEU A 171 3.61 -4.87 18.23
CA LEU A 171 4.52 -4.31 17.22
C LEU A 171 4.62 -2.79 17.32
N PHE A 172 3.49 -2.09 17.31
CA PHE A 172 3.45 -0.63 17.43
C PHE A 172 3.77 -0.17 18.84
N GLY A 173 3.44 -0.98 19.86
CA GLY A 173 3.89 -0.77 21.23
C GLY A 173 5.41 -0.67 21.33
N ASP A 174 6.14 -1.60 20.70
CA ASP A 174 7.61 -1.56 20.62
C ASP A 174 8.11 -0.30 19.92
N LEU A 175 7.59 0.02 18.72
CA LEU A 175 7.98 1.22 17.96
C LEU A 175 7.83 2.50 18.81
N LYS A 176 6.72 2.64 19.54
CA LYS A 176 6.48 3.81 20.41
C LYS A 176 7.51 3.96 21.54
N THR A 177 8.24 2.91 21.92
CA THR A 177 9.26 3.00 22.98
C THR A 177 10.56 3.66 22.54
N TRP A 178 10.85 3.72 21.24
CA TRP A 178 12.14 4.20 20.74
C TRP A 178 12.04 5.17 19.55
N LEU A 179 10.96 5.11 18.75
CA LEU A 179 10.82 5.91 17.54
C LEU A 179 10.79 7.43 17.82
N PRO A 180 10.05 7.96 18.83
CA PRO A 180 10.05 9.40 19.11
C PRO A 180 11.44 9.94 19.47
N ASP A 181 12.18 9.22 20.31
CA ASP A 181 13.53 9.59 20.74
C ASP A 181 14.54 9.52 19.58
N LEU A 182 14.44 8.48 18.74
CA LEU A 182 15.25 8.36 17.54
C LEU A 182 14.98 9.51 16.57
N LEU A 183 13.70 9.82 16.32
CA LEU A 183 13.28 10.93 15.47
C LEU A 183 13.86 12.26 15.97
N GLN A 184 13.74 12.55 17.26
CA GLN A 184 14.29 13.78 17.85
C GLN A 184 15.82 13.84 17.70
N THR A 185 16.51 12.72 17.96
CA THR A 185 17.98 12.63 17.86
C THR A 185 18.45 12.90 16.44
N VAL A 186 17.80 12.28 15.44
CA VAL A 186 18.14 12.45 14.03
C VAL A 186 17.85 13.87 13.57
N VAL A 187 16.69 14.44 13.91
CA VAL A 187 16.36 15.82 13.58
C VAL A 187 17.40 16.78 14.16
N GLU A 188 17.82 16.61 15.41
CA GLU A 188 18.84 17.44 16.03
C GLU A 188 20.21 17.30 15.34
N LYS A 189 20.66 16.07 15.07
CA LYS A 189 21.89 15.81 14.30
C LYS A 189 21.87 16.54 12.95
N GLN A 190 20.76 16.40 12.24
CA GLN A 190 20.55 16.94 10.90
C GLN A 190 20.41 18.48 10.85
N LYS A 191 20.25 19.19 11.98
CA LYS A 191 20.29 20.66 12.02
C LYS A 191 21.67 21.22 11.67
N SER A 192 22.73 20.45 11.94
CA SER A 192 24.10 20.86 11.62
C SER A 192 24.47 20.63 10.15
N GLU A 193 23.65 19.88 9.41
CA GLU A 193 23.89 19.58 8.00
C GLU A 193 23.42 20.72 7.09
N THR A 194 24.33 21.22 6.26
CA THR A 194 23.94 22.12 5.17
C THR A 194 23.33 21.31 4.03
N ARG A 195 22.10 21.66 3.64
CA ARG A 195 21.39 21.14 2.46
C ARG A 195 21.00 22.29 1.55
N ILE A 196 21.27 22.14 0.26
CA ILE A 196 20.95 23.14 -0.74
C ILE A 196 19.81 22.59 -1.60
N ALA A 197 18.60 23.15 -1.46
CA ALA A 197 17.48 22.77 -2.30
C ALA A 197 17.77 23.16 -3.77
N PRO A 198 17.77 22.19 -4.71
CA PRO A 198 17.88 22.48 -6.13
C PRO A 198 16.76 23.43 -6.55
N GLN A 199 17.11 24.49 -7.29
CA GLN A 199 16.11 25.45 -7.78
C GLN A 199 15.59 24.98 -9.14
N GLY A 200 14.26 24.94 -9.26
CA GLY A 200 13.57 24.73 -10.53
C GLY A 200 13.82 25.85 -11.55
N PRO A 201 13.23 25.74 -12.75
CA PRO A 201 12.27 24.71 -13.11
C PRO A 201 12.94 23.36 -13.46
N PHE A 202 12.23 22.29 -13.10
CA PHE A 202 12.47 20.92 -13.55
C PHE A 202 11.43 20.56 -14.61
N ASP A 203 11.83 20.64 -15.88
CA ASP A 203 10.97 20.30 -17.01
C ASP A 203 10.32 18.91 -16.83
N ILE A 204 9.00 18.84 -16.99
CA ILE A 204 8.19 17.63 -16.73
C ILE A 204 8.59 16.48 -17.65
N GLU A 205 8.89 16.75 -18.92
CA GLU A 205 9.29 15.69 -19.85
C GLU A 205 10.65 15.12 -19.45
N LYS A 206 11.60 15.95 -19.01
CA LYS A 206 12.86 15.48 -18.44
C LYS A 206 12.68 14.64 -17.17
N GLN A 207 11.73 14.99 -16.30
CA GLN A 207 11.37 14.15 -15.14
C GLN A 207 10.79 12.81 -15.58
N ARG A 208 9.91 12.82 -16.59
CA ARG A 208 9.37 11.59 -17.18
C ARG A 208 10.49 10.71 -17.73
N GLN A 209 11.43 11.26 -18.49
CA GLN A 209 12.56 10.52 -19.04
C GLN A 209 13.48 9.97 -17.94
N LEU A 210 13.71 10.71 -16.85
CA LEU A 210 14.40 10.20 -15.67
C LEU A 210 13.66 9.00 -15.08
N GLY A 211 12.35 9.14 -14.84
CA GLY A 211 11.50 8.08 -14.29
C GLY A 211 11.56 6.81 -15.13
N LEU A 212 11.43 6.92 -16.45
CA LEU A 212 11.50 5.77 -17.37
C LEU A 212 12.85 5.04 -17.31
N LYS A 213 13.97 5.78 -17.24
CA LYS A 213 15.31 5.18 -17.10
C LYS A 213 15.52 4.50 -15.75
N VAL A 214 14.99 5.11 -14.68
CA VAL A 214 15.01 4.50 -13.35
C VAL A 214 14.17 3.22 -13.32
N MET A 215 12.97 3.22 -13.92
CA MET A 215 12.14 2.02 -14.09
C MET A 215 12.86 0.91 -14.85
N GLU A 216 13.55 1.25 -15.94
CA GLU A 216 14.34 0.27 -16.72
C GLU A 216 15.46 -0.34 -15.87
N ARG A 217 16.17 0.47 -15.08
CA ARG A 217 17.20 -0.04 -14.15
C ARG A 217 16.60 -0.90 -13.03
N LEU A 218 15.41 -0.55 -12.56
CA LEU A 218 14.61 -1.36 -11.62
C LEU A 218 13.95 -2.57 -12.31
N GLY A 219 14.24 -2.79 -13.60
CA GLY A 219 13.82 -3.92 -14.43
C GLY A 219 12.31 -4.03 -14.66
N PHE A 220 11.60 -2.91 -14.66
CA PHE A 220 10.19 -2.88 -15.04
C PHE A 220 10.01 -3.39 -16.48
N ASN A 221 9.06 -4.29 -16.71
CA ASN A 221 8.79 -4.79 -18.05
C ASN A 221 7.80 -3.89 -18.81
N PHE A 222 8.32 -2.98 -19.65
CA PHE A 222 7.51 -2.11 -20.51
C PHE A 222 6.75 -2.85 -21.62
N GLY A 223 7.08 -4.11 -21.91
CA GLY A 223 6.28 -4.96 -22.79
C GLY A 223 4.96 -5.43 -22.15
N ALA A 224 4.83 -5.29 -20.83
CA ALA A 224 3.68 -5.69 -20.03
C ALA A 224 3.27 -4.58 -19.03
N GLY A 225 3.51 -3.32 -19.37
CA GLY A 225 3.16 -2.20 -18.51
C GLY A 225 3.55 -0.82 -19.02
N ARG A 226 3.14 0.21 -18.30
CA ARG A 226 3.36 1.62 -18.70
C ARG A 226 3.32 2.59 -17.52
N LEU A 227 3.86 3.80 -17.75
CA LEU A 227 3.83 4.94 -16.86
C LEU A 227 2.99 6.08 -17.46
N ASP A 228 2.01 6.56 -16.71
CA ASP A 228 1.14 7.68 -17.06
C ASP A 228 1.04 8.70 -15.89
N VAL A 229 0.19 9.72 -16.01
CA VAL A 229 0.03 10.78 -15.01
C VAL A 229 -1.36 10.72 -14.39
N SER A 230 -1.45 10.94 -13.09
CA SER A 230 -2.70 11.04 -12.33
C SER A 230 -2.57 12.05 -11.18
N ALA A 231 -3.68 12.37 -10.52
CA ALA A 231 -3.66 13.26 -9.35
C ALA A 231 -2.99 12.63 -8.10
N HIS A 232 -3.12 11.31 -7.98
CA HIS A 232 -2.58 10.49 -6.90
C HIS A 232 -1.87 9.28 -7.52
N PRO A 233 -0.54 9.14 -7.37
CA PRO A 233 0.19 7.97 -7.84
C PRO A 233 -0.43 6.67 -7.33
N PHE A 234 -0.43 5.65 -8.19
CA PHE A 234 -0.87 4.29 -7.86
C PHE A 234 -0.34 3.29 -8.89
N CYS A 235 -0.32 2.02 -8.50
CA CYS A 235 -0.09 0.85 -9.34
C CYS A 235 -1.40 0.07 -9.51
N GLY A 236 -1.79 -0.19 -10.75
CA GLY A 236 -3.01 -0.93 -11.07
C GLY A 236 -2.87 -1.81 -12.31
N GLY A 237 -4.01 -2.29 -12.80
CA GLY A 237 -4.07 -3.24 -13.93
C GLY A 237 -4.03 -4.69 -13.46
N VAL A 238 -3.35 -5.55 -14.23
CA VAL A 238 -3.20 -6.98 -13.96
C VAL A 238 -1.75 -7.41 -14.24
N PRO A 239 -1.26 -8.57 -13.76
CA PRO A 239 0.14 -9.00 -13.95
C PRO A 239 0.70 -8.92 -15.37
N GLN A 240 -0.16 -9.04 -16.40
CA GLN A 240 0.22 -8.95 -17.81
C GLN A 240 0.11 -7.54 -18.44
N ASP A 241 -0.52 -6.59 -17.74
CA ASP A 241 -0.71 -5.19 -18.15
C ASP A 241 -0.74 -4.32 -16.89
N VAL A 242 0.45 -4.11 -16.30
CA VAL A 242 0.62 -3.34 -15.07
C VAL A 242 0.81 -1.87 -15.40
N ARG A 243 -0.06 -1.00 -14.90
CA ARG A 243 -0.04 0.42 -15.20
C ARG A 243 0.20 1.21 -13.93
N ILE A 244 1.29 1.96 -13.92
CA ILE A 244 1.62 2.85 -12.82
C ILE A 244 1.40 4.30 -13.22
N THR A 245 1.11 5.15 -12.25
CA THR A 245 0.97 6.58 -12.46
C THR A 245 1.87 7.36 -11.53
N THR A 246 2.26 8.56 -11.94
CA THR A 246 2.99 9.51 -11.10
C THR A 246 2.41 10.91 -11.24
N ARG A 247 2.92 11.84 -10.43
CA ARG A 247 2.60 13.27 -10.50
C ARG A 247 3.91 14.06 -10.49
N TYR A 248 4.05 14.98 -11.45
CA TYR A 248 5.22 15.83 -11.58
C TYR A 248 5.00 17.19 -10.95
N ASN A 249 6.10 17.83 -10.56
CA ASN A 249 6.14 19.18 -10.00
C ASN A 249 7.26 19.97 -10.68
N GLU A 250 7.02 21.18 -11.17
CA GLU A 250 8.09 21.96 -11.83
C GLU A 250 9.09 22.53 -10.82
N ASP A 251 8.73 22.62 -9.54
CA ASP A 251 9.59 23.18 -8.49
C ASP A 251 10.64 22.19 -7.98
N GLU A 252 10.36 20.89 -8.03
CA GLU A 252 11.26 19.81 -7.61
C GLU A 252 10.96 18.49 -8.33
N PHE A 253 11.94 17.58 -8.43
CA PHE A 253 11.79 16.30 -9.14
C PHE A 253 11.88 15.06 -8.24
N LEU A 254 12.26 15.23 -6.98
CA LEU A 254 12.55 14.11 -6.08
C LEU A 254 11.27 13.35 -5.74
N SER A 255 10.16 14.06 -5.51
CA SER A 255 8.87 13.43 -5.21
C SER A 255 8.41 12.53 -6.36
N ALA A 256 8.49 13.01 -7.60
CA ALA A 256 8.11 12.24 -8.78
C ALA A 256 9.03 11.03 -9.01
N MET A 257 10.35 11.20 -8.80
CA MET A 257 11.32 10.11 -8.92
C MET A 257 11.07 9.02 -7.87
N MET A 258 10.93 9.39 -6.60
CA MET A 258 10.69 8.43 -5.51
C MET A 258 9.31 7.77 -5.62
N GLY A 259 8.28 8.53 -6.01
CA GLY A 259 6.97 7.97 -6.33
C GLY A 259 7.03 6.95 -7.48
N VAL A 260 7.79 7.21 -8.54
CA VAL A 260 8.00 6.21 -9.62
C VAL A 260 8.72 4.98 -9.10
N ILE A 261 9.73 5.12 -8.23
CA ILE A 261 10.45 3.99 -7.63
C ILE A 261 9.49 3.15 -6.76
N HIS A 262 8.67 3.80 -5.93
CA HIS A 262 7.65 3.18 -5.09
C HIS A 262 6.67 2.35 -5.92
N GLU A 263 6.03 2.97 -6.90
CA GLU A 263 5.05 2.29 -7.76
C GLU A 263 5.70 1.21 -8.63
N THR A 264 6.98 1.37 -8.97
CA THR A 264 7.74 0.31 -9.64
C THR A 264 7.92 -0.90 -8.74
N GLY A 265 8.14 -0.73 -7.44
CA GLY A 265 8.21 -1.86 -6.50
C GLY A 265 6.91 -2.66 -6.44
N HIS A 266 5.77 -1.97 -6.34
CA HIS A 266 4.45 -2.59 -6.48
C HIS A 266 4.31 -3.34 -7.80
N ALA A 267 4.64 -2.69 -8.92
CA ALA A 267 4.52 -3.29 -10.23
C ALA A 267 5.44 -4.50 -10.43
N ARG A 268 6.65 -4.45 -9.85
CA ARG A 268 7.60 -5.56 -9.90
C ARG A 268 7.08 -6.79 -9.16
N TYR A 269 6.33 -6.61 -8.07
CA TYR A 269 5.64 -7.75 -7.47
C TYR A 269 4.59 -8.32 -8.44
N GLU A 270 3.70 -7.46 -8.94
CA GLU A 270 2.59 -7.85 -9.84
C GLU A 270 3.06 -8.57 -11.10
N GLN A 271 4.07 -8.02 -11.81
CA GLN A 271 4.61 -8.59 -13.06
C GLN A 271 5.26 -9.98 -12.88
N ASN A 272 5.52 -10.37 -11.64
CA ASN A 272 6.29 -11.57 -11.28
C ASN A 272 5.50 -12.57 -10.43
N LEU A 273 4.20 -12.34 -10.23
CA LEU A 273 3.25 -13.31 -9.69
C LEU A 273 3.22 -14.61 -10.52
N PRO A 274 2.84 -15.76 -9.93
CA PRO A 274 2.98 -17.07 -10.57
C PRO A 274 2.15 -17.20 -11.85
N LYS A 275 2.84 -17.22 -12.99
CA LYS A 275 2.25 -17.05 -14.32
C LYS A 275 1.33 -18.20 -14.72
N GLU A 276 1.62 -19.40 -14.25
CA GLU A 276 0.85 -20.60 -14.50
C GLU A 276 -0.50 -20.64 -13.75
N TRP A 277 -0.67 -19.76 -12.75
CA TRP A 277 -1.90 -19.65 -11.95
C TRP A 277 -2.69 -18.36 -12.20
N LEU A 278 -2.32 -17.56 -13.20
CA LEU A 278 -2.97 -16.27 -13.44
C LEU A 278 -4.49 -16.39 -13.59
N GLY A 279 -5.19 -15.51 -12.90
CA GLY A 279 -6.64 -15.53 -12.83
C GLY A 279 -7.21 -16.48 -11.76
N GLN A 280 -6.36 -17.10 -10.96
CA GLN A 280 -6.74 -17.83 -9.75
C GLN A 280 -6.33 -17.04 -8.49
N PRO A 281 -7.12 -17.07 -7.40
CA PRO A 281 -6.80 -16.36 -6.17
C PRO A 281 -5.42 -16.65 -5.58
N VAL A 282 -4.91 -17.88 -5.73
CA VAL A 282 -3.56 -18.24 -5.25
C VAL A 282 -2.45 -17.42 -5.92
N SER A 283 -2.70 -16.89 -7.12
CA SER A 283 -1.73 -16.07 -7.85
C SER A 283 -1.74 -14.60 -7.47
N ASN A 284 -2.68 -14.15 -6.63
CA ASN A 284 -2.75 -12.75 -6.22
C ASN A 284 -1.67 -12.42 -5.17
N ALA A 285 -1.32 -11.14 -5.05
CA ALA A 285 -0.49 -10.64 -3.95
C ALA A 285 -1.07 -11.06 -2.59
N ARG A 286 -0.19 -11.43 -1.64
CA ARG A 286 -0.59 -12.06 -0.37
C ARG A 286 -1.45 -11.15 0.52
N SER A 287 -1.01 -9.92 0.70
CA SER A 287 -1.65 -8.91 1.57
C SER A 287 -1.19 -7.52 1.16
N MET A 288 -1.89 -6.48 1.65
CA MET A 288 -1.47 -5.10 1.43
C MET A 288 -0.12 -4.82 2.09
N GLY A 289 0.18 -5.38 3.26
CA GLY A 289 1.47 -5.20 3.93
C GLY A 289 2.60 -5.89 3.18
N VAL A 290 2.39 -7.09 2.62
CA VAL A 290 3.40 -7.72 1.74
C VAL A 290 3.55 -6.92 0.46
N HIS A 291 2.47 -6.40 -0.12
CA HIS A 291 2.53 -5.57 -1.33
C HIS A 291 3.31 -4.27 -1.11
N GLU A 292 2.99 -3.57 -0.03
CA GLU A 292 3.70 -2.36 0.42
C GLU A 292 5.16 -2.63 0.77
N SER A 293 5.46 -3.83 1.28
CA SER A 293 6.86 -4.18 1.54
C SER A 293 7.69 -4.21 0.25
N GLN A 294 7.07 -4.47 -0.91
CA GLN A 294 7.79 -4.44 -2.18
C GLN A 294 7.99 -3.01 -2.67
N SER A 295 6.99 -2.13 -2.53
CA SER A 295 7.17 -0.71 -2.85
C SER A 295 8.20 -0.05 -1.95
N LEU A 296 8.15 -0.28 -0.64
CA LEU A 296 9.12 0.27 0.32
C LEU A 296 10.49 -0.41 0.28
N LEU A 297 10.59 -1.67 -0.17
CA LEU A 297 11.90 -2.26 -0.47
C LEU A 297 12.57 -1.52 -1.61
N PHE A 298 11.81 -1.14 -2.65
CA PHE A 298 12.33 -0.40 -3.79
C PHE A 298 12.59 1.06 -3.45
N GLU A 299 11.65 1.74 -2.80
CA GLU A 299 11.75 3.16 -2.47
C GLU A 299 12.70 3.42 -1.31
N MET A 300 12.47 2.75 -0.18
CA MET A 300 13.18 3.05 1.05
C MET A 300 14.44 2.22 1.20
N GLN A 301 14.35 0.89 1.11
CA GLN A 301 15.53 0.04 1.36
C GLN A 301 16.59 0.22 0.27
N LEU A 302 16.17 0.21 -0.99
CA LEU A 302 17.02 0.42 -2.16
C LEU A 302 17.12 1.91 -2.53
N GLY A 303 16.01 2.58 -2.82
CA GLY A 303 15.94 3.92 -3.42
C GLY A 303 16.62 5.03 -2.60
N CYS A 304 16.48 5.00 -1.28
CA CYS A 304 17.14 5.92 -0.36
C CYS A 304 18.54 5.47 0.09
N SER A 305 19.06 4.34 -0.40
CA SER A 305 20.40 3.86 -0.06
C SER A 305 21.49 4.63 -0.80
N GLU A 306 22.62 4.88 -0.14
CA GLU A 306 23.77 5.53 -0.78
C GLU A 306 24.25 4.79 -2.05
N PRO A 307 24.39 3.44 -2.07
CA PRO A 307 24.76 2.71 -3.28
C PRO A 307 23.83 2.95 -4.47
N PHE A 308 22.52 2.95 -4.25
CA PHE A 308 21.56 3.16 -5.34
C PHE A 308 21.52 4.62 -5.79
N LEU A 309 21.55 5.56 -4.85
CA LEU A 309 21.61 6.99 -5.18
C LEU A 309 22.86 7.32 -6.01
N LYS A 310 24.01 6.70 -5.70
CA LYS A 310 25.23 6.79 -6.55
C LYS A 310 24.99 6.26 -7.96
N SER A 311 24.30 5.13 -8.10
CA SER A 311 24.07 4.53 -9.41
C SER A 311 23.07 5.35 -10.25
N VAL A 312 22.08 5.99 -9.63
CA VAL A 312 21.07 6.82 -10.30
C VAL A 312 21.55 8.26 -10.55
N TYR A 313 22.45 8.79 -9.74
CA TYR A 313 22.94 10.18 -9.85
C TYR A 313 23.40 10.58 -11.27
N PRO A 314 24.14 9.75 -12.04
CA PRO A 314 24.46 10.06 -13.43
C PRO A 314 23.25 10.30 -14.33
N LEU A 315 22.12 9.60 -14.10
CA LEU A 315 20.88 9.79 -14.85
C LEU A 315 20.22 11.14 -14.51
N VAL A 316 20.30 11.56 -13.25
CA VAL A 316 19.82 12.88 -12.80
C VAL A 316 20.62 13.99 -13.48
N ILE A 317 21.95 13.87 -13.50
CA ILE A 317 22.84 14.83 -14.18
C ILE A 317 22.63 14.82 -15.69
N GLU A 318 22.37 13.67 -16.30
CA GLU A 318 22.07 13.60 -17.73
C GLU A 318 20.81 14.42 -18.09
N GLN A 319 19.75 14.35 -17.27
CA GLN A 319 18.51 15.10 -17.55
C GLN A 319 18.63 16.59 -17.23
N PHE A 320 19.18 16.93 -16.06
CA PHE A 320 19.13 18.30 -15.54
C PHE A 320 20.43 19.09 -15.68
N GLY A 321 21.55 18.41 -15.97
CA GLY A 321 22.89 18.99 -15.97
C GLY A 321 23.40 19.26 -14.55
N HIS A 322 24.68 19.65 -14.45
CA HIS A 322 25.23 20.13 -13.18
C HIS A 322 24.61 21.47 -12.80
N ARG A 323 23.96 21.53 -11.63
CA ARG A 323 23.35 22.74 -11.07
C ARG A 323 23.65 22.83 -9.58
N LYS A 324 23.60 24.05 -9.04
CA LYS A 324 23.71 24.29 -7.60
C LYS A 324 22.64 23.47 -6.86
N GLY A 325 23.07 22.67 -5.87
CA GLY A 325 22.19 21.78 -5.11
C GLY A 325 22.06 20.37 -5.71
N LEU A 326 22.59 20.12 -6.90
CA LEU A 326 22.64 18.78 -7.51
C LEU A 326 24.04 18.15 -7.44
N ASP A 327 24.86 18.52 -6.46
CA ASP A 327 26.09 17.78 -6.18
C ASP A 327 25.73 16.43 -5.53
N GLU A 328 26.48 15.37 -5.85
CA GLU A 328 26.20 14.00 -5.41
C GLU A 328 25.95 13.89 -3.89
N SER A 329 26.84 14.47 -3.08
CA SER A 329 26.70 14.44 -1.62
C SER A 329 25.47 15.18 -1.11
N ASN A 330 25.03 16.25 -1.80
CA ASN A 330 23.82 16.98 -1.43
C ASN A 330 22.56 16.22 -1.89
N PHE A 331 22.61 15.59 -3.07
CA PHE A 331 21.54 14.71 -3.56
C PHE A 331 21.25 13.58 -2.56
N MET A 332 22.29 12.95 -1.99
CA MET A 332 22.11 11.95 -0.93
C MET A 332 21.41 12.53 0.30
N LYS A 333 21.89 13.67 0.81
CA LYS A 333 21.30 14.34 1.99
C LYS A 333 19.86 14.78 1.79
N LEU A 334 19.46 15.10 0.56
CA LEU A 334 18.07 15.46 0.24
C LEU A 334 17.15 14.24 0.31
N ASN A 335 17.58 13.08 -0.21
CA ASN A 335 16.80 11.85 -0.17
C ASN A 335 16.74 11.20 1.23
N GLN A 336 17.64 11.59 2.14
CA GLN A 336 17.70 11.10 3.52
C GLN A 336 17.34 12.18 4.55
N ARG A 337 16.66 13.24 4.11
CA ARG A 337 16.21 14.31 5.01
C ARG A 337 15.07 13.81 5.89
N VAL A 338 15.20 14.05 7.19
CA VAL A 338 14.13 13.81 8.16
C VAL A 338 13.56 15.15 8.57
N GLN A 339 12.24 15.31 8.41
CA GLN A 339 11.52 16.51 8.80
C GLN A 339 10.08 16.16 9.16
N PRO A 340 9.76 16.05 10.46
CA PRO A 340 8.38 15.86 10.91
C PRO A 340 7.45 16.91 10.31
N GLY A 341 6.33 16.44 9.76
CA GLY A 341 5.34 17.26 9.07
C GLY A 341 3.91 16.85 9.42
N PHE A 342 2.94 17.60 8.90
CA PHE A 342 1.52 17.30 9.11
C PHE A 342 1.02 16.14 8.25
N ILE A 343 1.55 16.04 7.03
CA ILE A 343 0.99 15.22 5.95
C ILE A 343 1.70 13.87 5.87
N ARG A 344 0.96 12.78 6.07
CA ARG A 344 1.49 11.40 6.03
C ARG A 344 2.12 11.05 4.69
N VAL A 345 1.47 11.39 3.57
CA VAL A 345 1.97 11.04 2.23
C VAL A 345 3.26 11.79 1.85
N ASP A 346 3.60 12.85 2.59
CA ASP A 346 4.84 13.62 2.41
C ASP A 346 5.85 13.34 3.54
N ALA A 347 5.54 12.44 4.47
CA ALA A 347 6.37 12.16 5.63
C ALA A 347 7.62 11.35 5.22
N ASP A 348 8.75 11.69 5.83
CA ASP A 348 9.99 10.94 5.66
C ASP A 348 9.91 9.54 6.29
N GLU A 349 10.86 8.66 5.92
CA GLU A 349 10.89 7.25 6.37
C GLU A 349 10.82 7.09 7.90
N LEU A 350 11.38 8.04 8.65
CA LEU A 350 11.48 7.95 10.10
C LEU A 350 10.23 8.49 10.82
N SER A 351 9.61 9.55 10.29
CA SER A 351 8.37 10.11 10.85
C SER A 351 7.09 9.39 10.37
N TYR A 352 7.13 8.75 9.20
CA TYR A 352 5.98 8.08 8.58
C TYR A 352 5.26 7.05 9.48
N PRO A 353 5.95 6.15 10.23
CA PRO A 353 5.27 5.17 11.07
C PRO A 353 4.41 5.80 12.18
N ALA A 354 4.79 6.97 12.72
CA ALA A 354 4.01 7.66 13.73
C ALA A 354 2.63 8.09 13.19
N HIS A 355 2.56 8.52 11.92
CA HIS A 355 1.31 8.85 11.25
C HIS A 355 0.39 7.63 11.08
N VAL A 356 0.95 6.43 10.89
CA VAL A 356 0.17 5.20 10.77
C VAL A 356 -0.34 4.75 12.14
N ILE A 357 0.52 4.76 13.16
CA ILE A 357 0.17 4.33 14.52
C ILE A 357 -0.99 5.16 15.07
N LEU A 358 -0.98 6.48 14.89
CA LEU A 358 -2.08 7.31 15.39
C LEU A 358 -3.42 6.97 14.72
N ARG A 359 -3.40 6.63 13.43
CA ARG A 359 -4.62 6.25 12.68
C ARG A 359 -5.13 4.92 13.17
N TYR A 360 -4.25 3.91 13.26
CA TYR A 360 -4.59 2.61 13.83
C TYR A 360 -5.29 2.73 15.19
N GLU A 361 -4.72 3.52 16.11
CA GLU A 361 -5.28 3.68 17.45
C GLU A 361 -6.66 4.36 17.44
N ILE A 362 -6.88 5.34 16.56
CA ILE A 362 -8.18 5.99 16.38
C ILE A 362 -9.18 5.02 15.76
N GLU A 363 -8.81 4.31 14.69
CA GLU A 363 -9.70 3.38 14.01
C GLU A 363 -10.14 2.23 14.92
N LYS A 364 -9.21 1.66 15.69
CA LYS A 364 -9.51 0.58 16.63
C LYS A 364 -10.55 1.03 17.65
N ALA A 365 -10.32 2.17 18.32
CA ALA A 365 -11.26 2.73 19.28
C ALA A 365 -12.62 3.07 18.63
N LEU A 366 -12.60 3.59 17.39
CA LEU A 366 -13.82 3.96 16.67
C LEU A 366 -14.62 2.72 16.27
N MET A 367 -13.99 1.68 15.74
CA MET A 367 -14.68 0.45 15.35
C MET A 367 -15.20 -0.33 16.56
N GLU A 368 -14.49 -0.24 17.70
CA GLU A 368 -14.94 -0.84 18.96
C GLU A 368 -15.96 0.00 19.74
N GLY A 369 -16.25 1.23 19.31
CA GLY A 369 -17.24 2.07 19.99
C GLY A 369 -16.76 2.69 21.29
N ASP A 370 -15.44 2.72 21.51
CA ASP A 370 -14.81 3.40 22.64
C ASP A 370 -14.78 4.92 22.45
N VAL A 371 -14.85 5.37 21.19
CA VAL A 371 -14.89 6.78 20.78
C VAL A 371 -15.86 6.97 19.61
N GLU A 372 -16.32 8.20 19.41
CA GLU A 372 -17.19 8.59 18.30
C GLU A 372 -16.49 9.52 17.31
N VAL A 373 -17.14 9.78 16.17
CA VAL A 373 -16.58 10.64 15.11
C VAL A 373 -16.18 12.00 15.66
N ASP A 374 -16.99 12.59 16.54
CA ASP A 374 -16.75 13.92 17.10
C ASP A 374 -15.49 14.00 17.98
N ASP A 375 -14.98 12.86 18.47
CA ASP A 375 -13.75 12.78 19.30
C ASP A 375 -12.47 12.80 18.46
N ILE A 376 -12.57 12.51 17.15
CA ILE A 376 -11.41 12.33 16.26
C ILE A 376 -10.44 13.52 16.30
N PRO A 377 -10.86 14.80 16.21
CA PRO A 377 -9.91 15.91 16.15
C PRO A 377 -9.08 16.07 17.44
N ALA A 378 -9.69 15.82 18.59
CA ALA A 378 -9.00 15.91 19.88
C ALA A 378 -7.98 14.77 20.03
N LEU A 379 -8.38 13.54 19.67
CA LEU A 379 -7.49 12.37 19.67
C LEU A 379 -6.34 12.53 18.68
N TRP A 380 -6.64 13.02 17.48
CA TRP A 380 -5.65 13.30 16.44
C TRP A 380 -4.60 14.29 16.95
N ASN A 381 -5.03 15.42 17.51
CA ASN A 381 -4.12 16.42 18.04
C ASN A 381 -3.26 15.87 19.19
N SER A 382 -3.85 15.11 20.11
CA SER A 382 -3.11 14.50 21.21
C SER A 382 -2.00 13.58 20.69
N LYS A 383 -2.32 12.70 19.75
CA LYS A 383 -1.37 11.72 19.20
C LYS A 383 -0.32 12.36 18.29
N MET A 384 -0.68 13.36 17.47
CA MET A 384 0.29 14.13 16.67
C MET A 384 1.29 14.87 17.57
N LYS A 385 0.83 15.43 18.70
CA LYS A 385 1.70 16.09 19.66
C LYS A 385 2.62 15.11 20.37
N GLU A 386 2.08 13.97 20.79
CA GLU A 386 2.83 12.91 21.49
C GLU A 386 3.92 12.30 20.60
N TYR A 387 3.59 11.92 19.36
CA TYR A 387 4.50 11.17 18.51
C TYR A 387 5.40 12.03 17.62
N LEU A 388 4.94 13.23 17.22
CA LEU A 388 5.63 14.08 16.25
C LEU A 388 5.93 15.48 16.79
N GLY A 389 5.42 15.86 17.97
CA GLY A 389 5.55 17.21 18.51
C GLY A 389 4.73 18.27 17.77
N ILE A 390 3.72 17.87 17.00
CA ILE A 390 2.96 18.75 16.11
C ILE A 390 1.56 19.03 16.67
N ASN A 391 1.16 20.30 16.67
CA ASN A 391 -0.17 20.76 17.10
C ASN A 391 -1.10 20.92 15.89
N THR A 392 -2.25 20.25 15.90
CA THR A 392 -3.25 20.29 14.82
C THR A 392 -4.55 21.00 15.21
N VAL A 393 -4.63 21.64 16.38
CA VAL A 393 -5.83 22.37 16.82
C VAL A 393 -6.23 23.42 15.78
N GLY A 394 -7.47 23.31 15.28
CA GLY A 394 -8.03 24.21 14.27
C GLY A 394 -7.51 23.97 12.84
N ASN A 395 -6.59 23.04 12.61
CA ASN A 395 -6.12 22.63 11.29
C ASN A 395 -6.57 21.20 10.97
N TYR A 396 -7.82 21.05 10.56
CA TYR A 396 -8.42 19.76 10.20
C TYR A 396 -8.02 19.33 8.78
N ARG A 397 -7.87 20.29 7.86
CA ARG A 397 -7.45 20.07 6.46
C ARG A 397 -6.18 19.25 6.36
N ASP A 398 -5.17 19.64 7.13
CA ASP A 398 -3.86 18.99 7.22
C ASP A 398 -3.75 18.11 8.48
N GLY A 399 -4.82 18.03 9.27
CA GLY A 399 -5.01 17.15 10.42
C GLY A 399 -5.82 15.91 10.05
N CYS A 400 -6.92 15.66 10.78
CA CYS A 400 -7.73 14.45 10.65
C CYS A 400 -8.45 14.27 9.30
N MET A 401 -8.56 15.31 8.46
CA MET A 401 -9.18 15.22 7.14
C MET A 401 -8.16 14.99 6.02
N GLN A 402 -6.87 14.84 6.32
CA GLN A 402 -5.84 14.83 5.28
C GLN A 402 -5.91 13.62 4.33
N ASP A 403 -6.43 12.49 4.80
CA ASP A 403 -6.52 11.23 4.06
C ASP A 403 -7.94 10.91 3.62
N ILE A 404 -8.06 10.27 2.46
CA ILE A 404 -9.33 9.89 1.84
C ILE A 404 -9.92 8.60 2.43
N HIS A 405 -9.11 7.73 3.05
CA HIS A 405 -9.45 6.34 3.39
C HIS A 405 -10.69 6.16 4.26
N TRP A 406 -11.01 7.11 5.15
CA TRP A 406 -12.21 7.00 5.98
C TRP A 406 -13.48 7.39 5.24
N THR A 407 -13.37 8.10 4.11
CA THR A 407 -14.53 8.58 3.36
C THR A 407 -15.33 7.42 2.76
N ASP A 408 -14.68 6.32 2.39
CA ASP A 408 -15.32 5.11 1.85
C ASP A 408 -15.28 3.91 2.82
N GLY A 409 -14.86 4.15 4.06
CA GLY A 409 -14.88 3.15 5.14
C GLY A 409 -13.72 2.17 5.11
N GLY A 410 -12.56 2.55 4.54
CA GLY A 410 -11.30 1.78 4.54
C GLY A 410 -10.63 1.65 5.91
N PHE A 411 -11.37 1.26 6.94
CA PHE A 411 -10.86 1.02 8.30
C PHE A 411 -10.09 -0.30 8.36
N GLY A 412 -8.96 -0.35 9.06
CA GLY A 412 -8.07 -1.52 9.09
C GLY A 412 -7.03 -1.52 7.97
N TYR A 413 -7.06 -0.53 7.07
CA TYR A 413 -6.10 -0.40 5.97
C TYR A 413 -4.78 0.22 6.42
N PHE A 414 -4.80 1.34 7.17
CA PHE A 414 -3.57 2.06 7.51
C PHE A 414 -2.45 1.23 8.15
N PRO A 415 -2.72 0.27 9.07
CA PRO A 415 -1.65 -0.53 9.67
C PRO A 415 -0.77 -1.25 8.66
N THR A 416 -1.29 -1.57 7.47
CA THR A 416 -0.54 -2.31 6.44
C THR A 416 0.64 -1.51 5.91
N TYR A 417 0.60 -0.17 5.97
CA TYR A 417 1.71 0.67 5.54
C TYR A 417 2.97 0.47 6.39
N THR A 418 2.84 0.51 7.73
CA THR A 418 3.99 0.30 8.62
C THR A 418 4.38 -1.18 8.70
N LEU A 419 3.43 -2.11 8.56
CA LEU A 419 3.77 -3.51 8.35
C LEU A 419 4.64 -3.68 7.10
N GLY A 420 4.29 -3.01 5.99
CA GLY A 420 5.10 -2.95 4.77
C GLY A 420 6.53 -2.49 5.04
N ALA A 421 6.71 -1.39 5.77
CA ALA A 421 8.04 -0.88 6.13
C ALA A 421 8.86 -1.89 6.93
N MET A 422 8.23 -2.57 7.90
CA MET A 422 8.89 -3.59 8.71
C MET A 422 9.28 -4.82 7.89
N TYR A 423 8.36 -5.33 7.06
CA TYR A 423 8.64 -6.44 6.15
C TYR A 423 9.75 -6.07 5.16
N ALA A 424 9.74 -4.86 4.59
CA ALA A 424 10.75 -4.41 3.64
C ALA A 424 12.16 -4.46 4.26
N ALA A 425 12.31 -3.92 5.48
CA ALA A 425 13.58 -3.96 6.19
C ALA A 425 14.06 -5.38 6.51
N GLN A 426 13.14 -6.26 6.94
CA GLN A 426 13.45 -7.67 7.24
C GLN A 426 13.85 -8.45 5.98
N LEU A 427 13.13 -8.26 4.87
CA LEU A 427 13.43 -8.89 3.59
C LEU A 427 14.77 -8.40 3.02
N PHE A 428 15.00 -7.08 3.00
CA PHE A 428 16.21 -6.52 2.41
C PHE A 428 17.46 -6.89 3.19
N GLN A 429 17.42 -6.85 4.53
CA GLN A 429 18.55 -7.30 5.36
C GLN A 429 18.84 -8.79 5.20
N THR A 430 17.81 -9.63 5.06
CA THR A 430 17.98 -11.05 4.76
C THR A 430 18.61 -11.25 3.37
N ALA A 431 18.12 -10.55 2.34
CA ALA A 431 18.69 -10.60 1.00
C ALA A 431 20.17 -10.17 1.00
N ASN A 432 20.50 -9.10 1.72
CA ASN A 432 21.88 -8.61 1.84
C ASN A 432 22.81 -9.61 2.55
N LYS A 433 22.31 -10.35 3.54
CA LYS A 433 23.07 -11.45 4.17
C LYS A 433 23.25 -12.65 3.22
N ALA A 434 22.24 -12.95 2.40
CA ALA A 434 22.27 -14.07 1.46
C ALA A 434 23.12 -13.79 0.20
N ILE A 435 23.31 -12.51 -0.15
CA ILE A 435 24.01 -12.05 -1.35
C ILE A 435 25.17 -11.15 -0.94
N PRO A 436 26.38 -11.69 -0.68
CA PRO A 436 27.52 -10.92 -0.18
C PRO A 436 27.95 -9.76 -1.10
N THR A 437 27.65 -9.82 -2.40
CA THR A 437 28.01 -8.79 -3.39
C THR A 437 26.95 -7.71 -3.56
N LEU A 438 25.81 -7.81 -2.87
CA LEU A 438 24.61 -7.00 -3.17
C LEU A 438 24.87 -5.50 -3.19
N GLN A 439 25.62 -4.97 -2.22
CA GLN A 439 25.91 -3.54 -2.16
C GLN A 439 26.72 -3.06 -3.38
N ASP A 440 27.73 -3.83 -3.79
CA ASP A 440 28.55 -3.52 -4.96
C ASP A 440 27.75 -3.67 -6.27
N ASP A 441 26.86 -4.66 -6.32
CA ASP A 441 25.94 -4.88 -7.45
C ASP A 441 24.99 -3.67 -7.61
N ILE A 442 24.44 -3.15 -6.50
CA ILE A 442 23.61 -1.94 -6.49
C ILE A 442 24.37 -0.72 -7.01
N VAL A 443 25.63 -0.50 -6.60
CA VAL A 443 26.47 0.60 -7.11
C VAL A 443 26.65 0.50 -8.62
N ARG A 444 26.86 -0.71 -9.15
CA ARG A 444 26.99 -0.97 -10.59
C ARG A 444 25.66 -0.87 -11.35
N GLY A 445 24.54 -0.81 -10.63
CA GLY A 445 23.19 -0.84 -11.20
C GLY A 445 22.77 -2.22 -11.70
N ASP A 446 23.42 -3.30 -11.25
CA ASP A 446 23.01 -4.68 -11.50
C ASP A 446 22.14 -5.16 -10.33
N LEU A 447 20.82 -5.26 -10.56
CA LEU A 447 19.87 -5.70 -9.53
C LEU A 447 19.42 -7.15 -9.75
N THR A 448 20.08 -7.88 -10.65
CA THR A 448 19.67 -9.23 -11.06
C THR A 448 19.61 -10.19 -9.88
N ALA A 449 20.64 -10.20 -9.03
CA ALA A 449 20.71 -11.08 -7.86
C ALA A 449 19.59 -10.78 -6.84
N LEU A 450 19.32 -9.50 -6.58
CA LEU A 450 18.23 -9.08 -5.69
C LEU A 450 16.86 -9.53 -6.24
N PHE A 451 16.61 -9.31 -7.53
CA PHE A 451 15.35 -9.68 -8.15
C PHE A 451 15.16 -11.19 -8.25
N GLN A 452 16.22 -11.97 -8.48
CA GLN A 452 16.17 -13.42 -8.39
C GLN A 452 15.83 -13.89 -6.98
N TRP A 453 16.41 -13.25 -5.95
CA TRP A 453 16.09 -13.55 -4.57
C TRP A 453 14.62 -13.22 -4.24
N LEU A 454 14.12 -12.06 -4.64
CA LEU A 454 12.71 -11.70 -4.43
C LEU A 454 11.76 -12.59 -5.21
N GLN A 455 12.10 -12.96 -6.46
CA GLN A 455 11.37 -13.95 -7.24
C GLN A 455 11.25 -15.28 -6.48
N GLN A 456 12.37 -15.78 -5.96
CA GLN A 456 12.45 -17.08 -5.31
C GLN A 456 11.71 -17.10 -3.97
N ASN A 457 11.81 -16.01 -3.20
CA ASN A 457 11.37 -16.00 -1.81
C ASN A 457 10.00 -15.35 -1.60
N ILE A 458 9.55 -14.47 -2.49
CA ILE A 458 8.31 -13.69 -2.33
C ILE A 458 7.41 -13.79 -3.56
N TRP A 459 7.85 -13.28 -4.72
CA TRP A 459 6.95 -12.96 -5.83
C TRP A 459 6.25 -14.19 -6.41
N GLN A 460 6.99 -15.28 -6.65
CA GLN A 460 6.43 -16.49 -7.26
C GLN A 460 5.38 -17.20 -6.39
N HIS A 461 5.29 -16.88 -5.09
CA HIS A 461 4.40 -17.60 -4.19
C HIS A 461 3.00 -17.02 -4.16
N GLY A 462 2.80 -15.77 -4.59
CA GLY A 462 1.50 -15.08 -4.50
C GLY A 462 0.86 -15.29 -3.13
N SER A 463 -0.35 -15.87 -3.12
CA SER A 463 -1.12 -16.20 -1.93
C SER A 463 -1.06 -17.69 -1.55
N ARG A 464 -0.06 -18.44 -2.04
CA ARG A 464 0.13 -19.87 -1.72
C ARG A 464 0.28 -20.10 -0.21
N PHE A 465 1.07 -19.28 0.46
CA PHE A 465 1.32 -19.36 1.90
C PHE A 465 0.49 -18.35 2.68
N SER A 466 0.33 -18.54 4.00
CA SER A 466 -0.06 -17.45 4.89
C SER A 466 1.07 -16.43 4.99
N THR A 467 0.79 -15.21 5.43
CA THR A 467 1.83 -14.16 5.56
C THR A 467 2.96 -14.61 6.49
N ASP A 468 2.64 -15.12 7.68
CA ASP A 468 3.64 -15.63 8.64
C ASP A 468 4.52 -16.73 8.01
N GLN A 469 3.92 -17.66 7.25
CA GLN A 469 4.67 -18.74 6.61
C GLN A 469 5.52 -18.23 5.43
N LEU A 470 5.02 -17.27 4.64
CA LEU A 470 5.76 -16.65 3.55
C LEU A 470 7.02 -15.97 4.07
N ILE A 471 6.88 -15.12 5.09
CA ILE A 471 7.99 -14.36 5.68
C ILE A 471 8.98 -15.30 6.40
N LYS A 472 8.47 -16.33 7.10
CA LYS A 472 9.33 -17.35 7.71
C LYS A 472 10.11 -18.16 6.68
N ASN A 473 9.50 -18.52 5.56
CA ASN A 473 10.20 -19.21 4.46
C ASN A 473 11.30 -18.33 3.87
N ALA A 474 11.01 -17.04 3.68
CA ALA A 474 11.95 -16.09 3.08
C ALA A 474 13.09 -15.69 4.01
N THR A 475 12.84 -15.59 5.32
CA THR A 475 13.74 -14.93 6.28
C THR A 475 14.15 -15.77 7.48
N GLY A 476 13.56 -16.95 7.66
CA GLY A 476 13.81 -17.85 8.79
C GLY A 476 12.92 -17.60 10.02
N GLU A 477 12.28 -16.43 10.13
CA GLU A 477 11.40 -16.06 11.24
C GLU A 477 10.16 -15.29 10.76
N THR A 478 9.15 -15.14 11.62
CA THR A 478 7.98 -14.28 11.35
C THR A 478 8.36 -12.80 11.40
N LEU A 479 7.39 -11.89 11.25
CA LEU A 479 7.68 -10.45 11.33
C LEU A 479 8.41 -10.08 12.62
N ASN A 480 9.52 -9.36 12.49
CA ASN A 480 10.33 -8.90 13.61
C ASN A 480 10.67 -7.40 13.44
N PRO A 481 10.15 -6.49 14.29
CA PRO A 481 10.35 -5.05 14.15
C PRO A 481 11.81 -4.61 14.39
N ALA A 482 12.65 -5.45 15.00
CA ALA A 482 14.06 -5.12 15.26
C ALA A 482 14.86 -4.86 13.98
N PHE A 483 14.51 -5.52 12.87
CA PHE A 483 15.11 -5.24 11.57
C PHE A 483 14.85 -3.79 11.15
N PHE A 484 13.61 -3.32 11.28
CA PHE A 484 13.24 -1.96 10.92
C PHE A 484 13.95 -0.92 11.79
N ARG A 485 14.01 -1.15 13.10
CA ARG A 485 14.78 -0.31 14.02
C ARG A 485 16.25 -0.23 13.63
N THR A 486 16.89 -1.38 13.43
CA THR A 486 18.32 -1.47 13.05
C THR A 486 18.59 -0.74 11.73
N HIS A 487 17.68 -0.86 10.77
CA HIS A 487 17.76 -0.15 9.50
C HIS A 487 17.73 1.37 9.68
N LEU A 488 16.76 1.88 10.43
CA LEU A 488 16.62 3.32 10.69
C LEU A 488 17.82 3.87 11.47
N GLU A 489 18.27 3.16 12.51
CA GLU A 489 19.46 3.55 13.28
C GLU A 489 20.70 3.61 12.36
N ASN A 490 20.96 2.57 11.56
CA ASN A 490 22.13 2.53 10.66
C ASN A 490 22.10 3.60 9.57
N ARG A 491 20.90 4.02 9.12
CA ARG A 491 20.76 5.03 8.07
C ARG A 491 20.92 6.45 8.60
N TYR A 492 20.34 6.73 9.76
CA TYR A 492 20.14 8.10 10.21
C TYR A 492 21.05 8.54 11.37
N LEU A 493 21.58 7.60 12.16
CA LEU A 493 22.58 7.86 13.21
C LEU A 493 24.00 7.59 12.70
#